data_AF-A0A6V8NUK3-F1
#
_entry.id   AF-A0A6V8NUK3-F1
#
_cell.length_a   1.000
_cell.length_b   1.000
_cell.length_c   1.000
_cell.angle_alpha   90.00
_cell.angle_beta   90.00
_cell.angle_gamma   90.00
#
_symmetry.space_group_name_H-M   'P 1'
#
loop_
_entity.id
_entity.type
_entity.pdbx_description
1 polymer ?
#
loop_
_entity_poly.entity_id
_entity_poly.type
_entity_poly.pdbx_seq_one_letter_code
_entity_poly.pdbx_strand_id
1 'polypeptide(L)'
;HLSAFTIEGTIYSISPMREYEERGMKIRLGDILGPGMKFYHEYDFGTTTDLTLRVVSELEGEAKSKSMQLLARNDPPPIACESCGKIATLVCTECIWSGGGWLCDECAREHECGEEMFLPVVNSPRVGMCGYAG
;
A
#
# COMPACT_ATOMS: atom_id res chain seq x y z
N HIS A 1 -1.02 -0.52 11.93
CA HIS A 1 0.23 -1.29 11.82
C HIS A 1 1.41 -0.42 12.20
N LEU A 2 2.53 -1.02 12.61
CA LEU A 2 3.78 -0.30 12.81
C LEU A 2 4.31 0.17 11.45
N SER A 3 4.86 1.38 11.39
CA SER A 3 5.40 1.94 10.17
C SER A 3 6.44 3.02 10.48
N ALA A 4 7.34 3.25 9.52
CA ALA A 4 8.31 4.32 9.58
C ALA A 4 8.59 4.92 8.19
N PHE A 5 8.89 6.22 8.16
CA PHE A 5 9.46 6.91 7.01
C PHE A 5 10.94 7.17 7.25
N THR A 6 11.76 7.00 6.22
CA THR A 6 13.16 7.43 6.22
C THR A 6 13.33 8.57 5.22
N ILE A 7 13.55 9.78 5.74
CA ILE A 7 13.67 11.02 4.96
C ILE A 7 15.03 11.64 5.29
N GLU A 8 15.92 11.74 4.28
CA GLU A 8 17.28 12.27 4.43
C GLU A 8 18.08 11.67 5.60
N GLY A 9 17.90 10.37 5.84
CA GLY A 9 18.55 9.64 6.93
C GLY A 9 17.90 9.79 8.31
N THR A 10 16.86 10.62 8.45
CA THR A 10 16.06 10.70 9.68
C THR A 10 14.90 9.73 9.62
N ILE A 11 14.73 8.93 10.68
CA ILE A 11 13.62 7.98 10.82
C ILE A 11 12.46 8.65 11.56
N TYR A 12 11.28 8.60 10.94
CA TYR A 12 10.01 9.06 11.49
C TYR A 12 9.08 7.87 11.69
N SER A 13 8.88 7.41 12.92
CA SER A 13 8.10 6.20 13.22
C SER A 13 6.84 6.49 14.05
N ILE A 14 5.88 5.58 14.00
CA ILE A 14 4.63 5.68 14.79
C ILE A 14 4.89 5.50 16.30
N SER A 15 5.98 4.83 16.66
CA SER A 15 6.39 4.55 18.04
C SER A 15 7.89 4.86 18.18
N PRO A 16 8.27 6.15 18.24
CA PRO A 16 9.67 6.56 18.18
C PRO A 16 10.47 6.10 19.41
N MET A 17 11.62 5.49 19.14
CA MET A 17 12.59 5.07 20.15
C MET A 17 13.70 6.12 20.31
N ARG A 18 13.86 6.65 21.52
CA ARG A 18 14.84 7.72 21.80
C ARG A 18 16.28 7.25 21.65
N GLU A 19 16.52 5.99 21.95
CA GLU A 19 17.82 5.32 21.85
C GLU A 19 18.37 5.31 20.41
N TYR A 20 17.49 5.39 19.42
CA TYR A 20 17.82 5.42 17.99
C TYR A 20 17.59 6.80 17.36
N GLU A 21 17.42 7.84 18.19
CA GLU A 21 17.17 9.22 17.76
C GLU A 21 15.97 9.38 16.81
N GLU A 22 15.00 8.47 16.90
CA GLU A 22 13.81 8.49 16.05
C GLU A 22 12.89 9.66 16.39
N ARG A 23 12.21 10.16 15.36
CA ARG A 23 11.21 11.22 15.49
C ARG A 23 9.81 10.66 15.33
N GLY A 24 8.83 11.30 15.96
CA GLY A 24 7.44 10.98 15.73
C GLY A 24 6.96 11.47 14.36
N MET A 25 6.04 10.75 13.74
CA MET A 25 5.46 11.10 12.42
C MET A 25 4.56 12.36 12.44
N LYS A 26 4.33 12.99 13.60
CA LYS A 26 3.49 14.18 13.73
C LYS A 26 4.27 15.45 13.34
N ILE A 27 4.56 15.58 12.05
CA ILE A 27 5.28 16.70 11.44
C ILE A 27 4.58 17.11 10.14
N ARG A 28 4.67 18.39 9.76
CA ARG A 28 4.05 18.85 8.50
C ARG A 28 4.94 18.44 7.34
N LEU A 29 4.34 17.91 6.28
CA LEU A 29 5.07 17.48 5.09
C LEU A 29 5.87 18.63 4.47
N GLY A 30 5.29 19.84 4.40
CA GLY A 30 5.96 21.02 3.83
C GLY A 30 7.16 21.54 4.62
N ASP A 31 7.37 21.05 5.86
CA ASP A 31 8.54 21.42 6.65
C ASP A 31 9.76 20.52 6.34
N ILE A 32 9.55 19.36 5.71
CA ILE A 32 10.57 18.31 5.56
C ILE A 32 10.66 17.69 4.16
N LEU A 33 9.70 17.96 3.28
CA LEU A 33 9.68 17.48 1.91
C LEU A 33 9.72 18.67 0.95
N GLY A 34 10.42 18.50 -0.16
CA GLY A 34 10.48 19.44 -1.27
C GLY A 34 10.59 18.71 -2.61
N PRO A 35 10.27 19.37 -3.74
CA PRO A 35 10.34 18.77 -5.07
C PRO A 35 11.69 18.12 -5.37
N GLY A 36 11.65 16.93 -5.99
CA GLY A 36 12.83 16.13 -6.34
C GLY A 36 13.31 15.17 -5.24
N MET A 37 12.88 15.34 -3.99
CA MET A 37 13.29 14.47 -2.90
C MET A 37 12.81 13.03 -3.09
N LYS A 38 13.69 12.08 -2.77
CA LYS A 38 13.40 10.64 -2.70
C LYS A 38 13.49 10.19 -1.26
N PHE A 39 12.51 9.43 -0.79
CA PHE A 39 12.43 8.94 0.58
C PHE A 39 11.75 7.58 0.62
N TYR A 40 11.77 6.92 1.78
CA TYR A 40 11.33 5.53 1.92
C TYR A 40 10.25 5.41 2.99
N HIS A 41 9.39 4.42 2.83
CA HIS A 41 8.36 4.08 3.80
C HIS A 41 8.30 2.57 3.98
N GLU A 42 8.38 2.13 5.22
CA GLU A 42 8.20 0.74 5.62
C GLU A 42 6.87 0.65 6.36
N TYR A 43 5.95 -0.15 5.84
CA TYR A 43 4.63 -0.34 6.41
C TYR A 43 4.41 -1.78 6.86
N ASP A 44 3.92 -1.94 8.07
CA ASP A 44 3.61 -3.21 8.72
C ASP A 44 4.84 -4.12 8.88
N PHE A 45 5.64 -3.88 9.93
CA PHE A 45 6.90 -4.59 10.16
C PHE A 45 6.82 -6.12 10.28
N GLY A 46 5.62 -6.70 10.48
CA GLY A 46 5.44 -8.14 10.46
C GLY A 46 5.44 -8.74 9.04
N THR A 47 5.00 -7.97 8.05
CA THR A 47 4.91 -8.35 6.63
C THR A 47 5.27 -7.14 5.77
N THR A 48 6.46 -6.58 5.96
CA THR A 48 6.81 -5.23 5.50
C THR A 48 6.50 -5.01 4.02
N THR A 49 5.81 -3.90 3.73
CA THR A 49 5.75 -3.33 2.39
C THR A 49 6.68 -2.14 2.31
N ASP A 50 7.75 -2.30 1.54
CA ASP A 50 8.71 -1.24 1.25
C ASP A 50 8.25 -0.39 0.08
N LEU A 51 8.09 0.91 0.33
CA LEU A 51 7.74 1.89 -0.69
C LEU A 51 8.87 2.89 -0.87
N THR A 52 9.26 3.08 -2.13
CA THR A 52 10.10 4.21 -2.53
C THR A 52 9.21 5.34 -3.02
N LEU A 53 9.33 6.50 -2.40
CA LEU A 53 8.52 7.67 -2.68
C LEU A 53 9.39 8.79 -3.26
N ARG A 54 8.79 9.61 -4.13
CA ARG A 54 9.44 10.78 -4.71
C ARG A 54 8.47 11.95 -4.77
N VAL A 55 8.91 13.12 -4.32
CA VAL A 55 8.18 14.37 -4.52
C VAL A 55 8.41 14.82 -5.96
N VAL A 56 7.37 14.75 -6.79
CA VAL A 56 7.49 15.12 -8.22
C VAL A 56 7.42 16.63 -8.39
N SER A 57 6.47 17.27 -7.72
CA SER A 57 6.20 18.69 -7.75
C SER A 57 5.33 19.08 -6.57
N GLU A 58 5.17 20.37 -6.35
CA GLU A 58 4.20 20.94 -5.42
C GLU A 58 3.26 21.88 -6.18
N LEU A 59 2.04 22.04 -5.67
CA LEU A 59 1.04 22.95 -6.22
C LEU A 59 0.43 23.73 -5.06
N GLU A 60 0.55 25.06 -5.12
CA GLU A 60 -0.18 25.95 -4.23
C GLU A 60 -1.63 26.06 -4.70
N GLY A 61 -2.57 25.93 -3.77
CA GLY A 61 -3.99 26.05 -4.06
C GLY A 61 -4.80 26.43 -2.84
N GLU A 62 -5.92 27.09 -3.06
CA GLU A 62 -6.88 27.38 -1.98
C GLU A 62 -7.56 26.08 -1.55
N ALA A 63 -7.46 25.76 -0.25
CA ALA A 63 -8.23 24.67 0.34
C ALA A 63 -9.72 25.05 0.32
N LYS A 64 -10.46 24.60 -0.71
CA LYS A 64 -11.86 24.96 -0.93
C LYS A 64 -12.83 24.43 0.14
N SER A 65 -12.40 23.59 1.07
CA SER A 65 -13.20 23.15 2.22
C SER A 65 -12.34 22.50 3.32
N LYS A 66 -12.96 22.18 4.47
CA LYS A 66 -12.36 21.35 5.53
C LYS A 66 -12.31 19.85 5.21
N SER A 67 -12.88 19.39 4.09
CA SER A 67 -12.85 17.98 3.70
C SER A 67 -11.63 17.63 2.84
N MET A 68 -11.23 16.37 2.89
CA MET A 68 -10.14 15.83 2.06
C MET A 68 -10.51 15.91 0.58
N GLN A 69 -9.63 16.47 -0.24
CA GLN A 69 -9.79 16.52 -1.71
C GLN A 69 -8.88 15.48 -2.36
N LEU A 70 -9.46 14.56 -3.12
CA LEU A 70 -8.69 13.63 -3.96
C LEU A 70 -8.19 14.37 -5.21
N LEU A 71 -6.87 14.50 -5.36
CA LEU A 71 -6.26 15.19 -6.49
C LEU A 71 -6.00 14.25 -7.68
N ALA A 72 -5.57 13.02 -7.39
CA ALA A 72 -5.29 12.01 -8.40
C ALA A 72 -5.44 10.61 -7.79
N ARG A 73 -5.76 9.63 -8.63
CA ARG A 73 -5.77 8.21 -8.30
C ARG A 73 -5.30 7.46 -9.54
N ASN A 74 -4.38 6.52 -9.36
CA ASN A 74 -3.97 5.64 -10.45
C ASN A 74 -5.07 4.62 -10.74
N ASP A 75 -5.20 4.25 -12.01
CA ASP A 75 -5.95 3.05 -12.38
C ASP A 75 -5.18 1.81 -11.92
N PRO A 76 -5.86 0.79 -11.35
CA PRO A 76 -5.20 -0.45 -10.99
C PRO A 76 -4.66 -1.15 -12.25
N PRO A 77 -3.44 -1.70 -12.22
CA PRO A 77 -2.96 -2.53 -13.31
C PRO A 77 -3.86 -3.77 -13.44
N PRO A 78 -4.13 -4.25 -14.66
CA PRO A 78 -4.87 -5.49 -14.83
C PRO A 78 -4.04 -6.66 -14.30
N ILE A 79 -4.66 -7.50 -13.48
CA ILE A 79 -4.07 -8.73 -12.97
C ILE A 79 -4.77 -9.89 -13.67
N ALA A 80 -3.98 -10.78 -14.27
CA ALA A 80 -4.52 -11.96 -14.95
C ALA A 80 -4.79 -13.08 -13.94
N CYS A 81 -5.91 -13.77 -14.11
CA CYS A 81 -6.22 -15.01 -13.42
C CYS A 81 -5.22 -16.08 -13.87
N GLU A 82 -4.62 -16.78 -12.90
CA GLU A 82 -3.58 -17.78 -13.17
C GLU A 82 -4.11 -19.00 -13.91
N SER A 83 -5.39 -19.35 -13.68
CA SER A 83 -5.99 -20.54 -14.28
C SER A 83 -6.45 -20.34 -15.72
N CYS A 84 -6.97 -19.17 -16.08
CA CYS A 84 -7.61 -18.95 -17.39
C CYS A 84 -7.20 -17.67 -18.13
N GLY A 85 -6.41 -16.78 -17.53
CA GLY A 85 -5.92 -15.54 -18.15
C GLY A 85 -6.95 -14.40 -18.26
N LYS A 86 -8.21 -14.61 -17.86
CA LYS A 86 -9.19 -13.51 -17.68
C LYS A 86 -8.73 -12.55 -16.57
N ILE A 87 -9.36 -11.39 -16.42
CA ILE A 87 -9.04 -10.48 -15.31
C ILE A 87 -9.40 -11.13 -13.97
N ALA A 88 -8.44 -11.14 -13.05
CA ALA A 88 -8.64 -11.57 -11.67
C ALA A 88 -9.43 -10.50 -10.90
N THR A 89 -10.43 -10.96 -10.17
CA THR A 89 -11.29 -10.16 -9.28
C THR A 89 -11.04 -10.51 -7.82
N LEU A 90 -10.44 -11.68 -7.57
CA LEU A 90 -10.18 -12.23 -6.26
C LEU A 90 -8.71 -12.65 -6.13
N VAL A 91 -8.20 -12.62 -4.90
CA VAL A 91 -6.92 -13.19 -4.52
C VAL A 91 -7.10 -14.15 -3.35
N CYS A 92 -6.50 -15.33 -3.44
CA CYS A 92 -6.48 -16.32 -2.37
C CYS A 92 -5.40 -15.99 -1.33
N THR A 93 -5.81 -15.75 -0.09
CA THR A 93 -4.93 -15.34 1.01
C THR A 93 -3.97 -16.44 1.48
N GLU A 94 -4.20 -17.69 1.08
CA GLU A 94 -3.27 -18.81 1.31
C GLU A 94 -2.26 -18.91 0.17
N CYS A 95 -2.72 -18.93 -1.08
CA CYS A 95 -1.85 -19.11 -2.25
C CYS A 95 -0.94 -17.90 -2.51
N ILE A 96 -1.32 -16.70 -2.07
CA ILE A 96 -0.51 -15.48 -2.25
C ILE A 96 0.88 -15.60 -1.63
N TRP A 97 1.03 -16.37 -0.55
CA TRP A 97 2.33 -16.64 0.08
C TRP A 97 3.28 -17.45 -0.80
N SER A 98 2.74 -18.16 -1.79
CA SER A 98 3.51 -18.88 -2.81
C SER A 98 3.70 -18.06 -4.11
N GLY A 99 3.30 -16.78 -4.09
CA GLY A 99 3.42 -15.88 -5.24
C GLY A 99 2.28 -15.98 -6.26
N GLY A 100 1.16 -16.61 -5.91
CA GLY A 100 0.01 -16.75 -6.82
C GLY A 100 -1.34 -16.53 -6.17
N GLY A 101 -2.36 -17.27 -6.63
CA GLY A 101 -3.73 -17.18 -6.10
C GLY A 101 -4.60 -16.10 -6.74
N TRP A 102 -4.23 -15.60 -7.92
CA TRP A 102 -5.04 -14.64 -8.66
C TRP A 102 -6.15 -15.36 -9.43
N LEU A 103 -7.39 -15.06 -9.10
CA LEU A 103 -8.56 -15.81 -9.56
C LEU A 103 -9.63 -14.85 -10.12
N CYS A 104 -10.23 -15.22 -11.24
CA CYS A 104 -11.50 -14.64 -11.65
C CYS A 104 -12.65 -15.34 -10.90
N ASP A 105 -13.83 -14.73 -10.88
CA ASP A 105 -15.00 -15.27 -10.17
C ASP A 105 -15.37 -16.71 -10.57
N GLU A 106 -15.13 -17.10 -11.83
CA GLU A 106 -15.41 -18.46 -12.31
C GLU A 106 -14.41 -19.47 -11.71
N CYS A 107 -13.11 -19.21 -11.83
CA CYS A 107 -12.07 -20.11 -11.34
C CYS A 107 -12.01 -20.15 -9.81
N ALA A 108 -12.44 -19.09 -9.13
CA ALA A 108 -12.51 -19.05 -7.67
C ALA A 108 -13.48 -20.10 -7.09
N ARG A 109 -14.60 -20.38 -7.76
CA ARG A 109 -15.61 -21.36 -7.30
C ARG A 109 -15.10 -22.80 -7.28
N GLU A 110 -14.13 -23.11 -8.13
CA GLU A 110 -13.52 -24.44 -8.25
C GLU A 110 -12.18 -24.54 -7.49
N HIS A 111 -11.74 -23.45 -6.86
CA HIS A 111 -10.44 -23.39 -6.21
C HIS A 111 -10.47 -24.05 -4.83
N GLU A 112 -9.47 -24.92 -4.58
CA GLU A 112 -9.46 -25.86 -3.45
C GLU A 112 -9.42 -25.21 -2.06
N CYS A 113 -8.90 -23.98 -1.94
CA CYS A 113 -8.80 -23.28 -0.66
C CYS A 113 -10.13 -22.76 -0.10
N GLY A 114 -11.22 -22.79 -0.87
CA GLY A 114 -12.54 -22.34 -0.42
C GLY A 114 -12.77 -20.82 -0.50
N GLU A 115 -14.04 -20.42 -0.57
CA GLU A 115 -14.46 -19.02 -0.76
C GLU A 115 -14.11 -18.11 0.42
N GLU A 116 -13.96 -18.68 1.62
CA GLU A 116 -13.57 -17.98 2.84
C GLU A 116 -12.14 -17.43 2.79
N MET A 117 -11.31 -17.96 1.88
CA MET A 117 -9.91 -17.56 1.71
C MET A 117 -9.73 -16.49 0.63
N PHE A 118 -10.82 -15.95 0.08
CA PHE A 118 -10.74 -14.94 -0.98
C PHE A 118 -10.93 -13.51 -0.46
N LEU A 119 -10.10 -12.61 -0.97
CA LEU A 119 -10.27 -11.17 -0.84
C LEU A 119 -10.40 -10.53 -2.21
N PRO A 120 -11.10 -9.39 -2.32
CA PRO A 120 -11.18 -8.67 -3.59
C PRO A 120 -9.80 -8.15 -4.00
N VAL A 121 -9.54 -8.21 -5.30
CA VAL A 121 -8.40 -7.52 -5.90
C VAL A 121 -8.64 -6.02 -5.81
N VAL A 122 -7.78 -5.32 -5.07
CA VAL A 122 -7.85 -3.87 -4.86
C VAL A 122 -6.57 -3.17 -5.28
N ASN A 123 -6.66 -1.86 -5.54
CA ASN A 123 -5.50 -1.03 -5.91
C ASN A 123 -4.63 -0.72 -4.68
N SER A 124 -4.02 -1.74 -4.11
CA SER A 124 -3.15 -1.68 -2.94
C SER A 124 -1.93 -2.56 -3.17
N PRO A 125 -0.72 -2.11 -2.83
CA PRO A 125 0.48 -2.97 -2.85
C PRO A 125 0.41 -4.12 -1.83
N ARG A 126 -0.59 -4.13 -0.94
CA ARG A 126 -0.81 -5.15 0.10
C ARG A 126 -2.05 -6.01 -0.14
N VAL A 127 -2.62 -5.95 -1.35
CA VAL A 127 -3.76 -6.79 -1.73
C VAL A 127 -3.48 -8.26 -1.38
N GLY A 128 -4.41 -8.91 -0.68
CA GLY A 128 -4.30 -10.31 -0.25
C GLY A 128 -3.36 -10.60 0.93
N MET A 129 -2.52 -9.66 1.37
CA MET A 129 -1.58 -9.87 2.49
C MET A 129 -2.22 -9.72 3.87
N CYS A 130 -3.29 -8.96 3.95
CA CYS A 130 -4.12 -8.81 5.15
C CYS A 130 -5.59 -8.74 4.75
N GLY A 131 -6.50 -8.79 5.72
CA GLY A 131 -7.96 -8.68 5.50
C GLY A 131 -8.45 -7.33 4.96
N TYR A 132 -7.58 -6.51 4.38
CA TYR A 132 -7.95 -5.24 3.76
C TYR A 132 -8.59 -5.48 2.40
N ALA A 133 -9.82 -4.99 2.24
CA ALA A 133 -10.66 -5.20 1.06
C ALA A 133 -10.93 -3.92 0.25
N GLY A 134 -10.12 -2.86 0.45
CA GLY A 134 -10.26 -1.56 -0.22
C GLY A 134 -10.96 -0.50 0.63
#